data_AF-A0A550CKH7-F1
#
_entry.id   AF-A0A550CKH7-F1
#
_cell.length_a   1.000
_cell.length_b   1.000
_cell.length_c   1.000
_cell.angle_alpha   90.00
_cell.angle_beta   90.00
_cell.angle_gamma   90.00
#
_symmetry.space_group_name_H-M   'P 1'
#
loop_
_entity.id
_entity.type
_entity.pdbx_description
1 polymer ?
#
loop_
_entity_poly.entity_id
_entity_poly.type
_entity_poly.pdbx_seq_one_letter_code
_entity_poly.pdbx_strand_id
1 'polypeptide(L)'
;MGADDKLAVSLEPHLLEALVPLQGRVPPDLAAALGPYIVDPPPRTIPYALLHRISQWARTADLSPPLERGAYSMVSLLAGTTTSPESKLGKYVPPLPPDEAAAQQVRDRKAITALFNALLSVGGAAFAAWWAADKTGWRNEWRVLFALAVGTIVALSEAVLYIIWQSRATGKLKPLDLEPRRKPARHKRVDAPDEVSIDEQPPPSGDLRKRITQKEDS
;
A
#
# COMPACT_ATOMS: atom_id res chain seq x y z
N MET A 1 -12.03 -16.08 19.86
CA MET A 1 -12.74 -16.82 18.80
C MET A 1 -12.01 -16.56 17.50
N GLY A 2 -11.21 -17.53 17.04
CA GLY A 2 -10.35 -17.38 15.87
C GLY A 2 -11.15 -17.30 14.58
N ALA A 3 -10.56 -16.73 13.53
CA ALA A 3 -11.18 -16.62 12.21
C ALA A 3 -11.53 -18.00 11.60
N ASP A 4 -10.89 -19.07 12.09
CA ASP A 4 -11.00 -20.43 11.57
C ASP A 4 -12.36 -21.10 11.88
N ASP A 5 -13.09 -20.64 12.91
CA ASP A 5 -14.44 -21.15 13.23
C ASP A 5 -15.48 -20.73 12.18
N LYS A 6 -15.18 -19.75 11.33
CA LYS A 6 -16.10 -19.27 10.29
C LYS A 6 -15.92 -19.96 8.94
N LEU A 7 -14.88 -20.79 8.78
CA LEU A 7 -14.60 -21.43 7.50
C LEU A 7 -15.42 -22.73 7.37
N ALA A 8 -16.41 -22.73 6.47
CA ALA A 8 -17.21 -23.90 6.15
C ALA A 8 -16.71 -24.57 4.87
N VAL A 9 -16.60 -25.90 4.90
CA VAL A 9 -16.14 -26.73 3.78
C VAL A 9 -17.31 -27.58 3.28
N SER A 10 -17.40 -27.80 1.96
CA SER A 10 -18.38 -28.71 1.37
C SER A 10 -18.14 -30.17 1.82
N LEU A 11 -19.19 -30.82 2.28
CA LEU A 11 -19.18 -32.20 2.74
C LEU A 11 -19.51 -33.13 1.58
N GLU A 12 -18.48 -33.60 0.88
CA GLU A 12 -18.63 -34.52 -0.25
C GLU A 12 -18.95 -35.96 0.21
N PRO A 13 -19.63 -36.80 -0.60
CA PRO A 13 -20.04 -38.15 -0.22
C PRO A 13 -18.87 -39.05 0.22
N HIS A 14 -17.73 -38.97 -0.47
CA HIS A 14 -16.53 -39.75 -0.14
C HIS A 14 -15.93 -39.36 1.23
N LEU A 15 -16.14 -38.10 1.66
CA LEU A 15 -15.69 -37.64 2.97
C LEU A 15 -16.56 -38.24 4.08
N LEU A 16 -17.88 -38.33 3.84
CA LEU A 16 -18.81 -38.99 4.75
C LEU A 16 -18.44 -40.47 4.92
N GLU A 17 -18.18 -41.18 3.82
CA GLU A 17 -17.75 -42.58 3.85
C GLU A 17 -16.49 -42.80 4.72
N ALA A 18 -15.56 -41.84 4.71
CA ALA A 18 -14.36 -41.88 5.56
C ALA A 18 -14.65 -41.48 7.02
N LEU A 19 -15.58 -40.57 7.29
CA LEU A 19 -15.88 -40.07 8.64
C LEU A 19 -16.77 -41.03 9.46
N VAL A 20 -17.65 -41.78 8.80
CA VAL A 20 -18.53 -42.77 9.45
C VAL A 20 -17.77 -43.77 10.34
N PRO A 21 -16.70 -44.47 9.87
CA PRO A 21 -15.98 -45.43 10.70
C PRO A 21 -15.18 -44.78 11.84
N LEU A 22 -14.93 -43.47 11.78
CA LEU A 22 -14.20 -42.75 12.83
C LEU A 22 -15.08 -42.43 14.04
N GLN A 23 -16.40 -42.37 13.90
CA GLN A 23 -17.30 -41.98 14.98
C GLN A 23 -17.15 -42.85 16.24
N GLY A 24 -16.84 -44.13 16.08
CA GLY A 24 -16.64 -45.07 17.19
C GLY A 24 -15.22 -45.11 17.77
N ARG A 25 -14.25 -44.40 17.18
CA ARG A 25 -12.83 -44.43 17.58
C ARG A 25 -12.31 -43.09 18.09
N VAL A 26 -12.96 -42.01 17.69
CA VAL A 26 -12.61 -40.64 18.04
C VAL A 26 -12.99 -40.35 19.50
N PRO A 27 -12.26 -39.48 20.23
CA PRO A 27 -12.62 -39.04 21.57
C PRO A 27 -14.07 -38.55 21.66
N PRO A 28 -14.75 -38.76 22.79
CA PRO A 28 -16.19 -38.51 22.93
C PRO A 28 -16.59 -37.07 22.59
N ASP A 29 -15.72 -36.10 22.90
CA ASP A 29 -15.94 -34.69 22.61
C ASP A 29 -16.03 -34.40 21.10
N LEU A 30 -15.13 -35.00 20.31
CA LEU A 30 -15.10 -34.86 18.87
C LEU A 30 -16.19 -35.70 18.20
N ALA A 31 -16.52 -36.86 18.75
CA ALA A 31 -17.63 -37.68 18.28
C ALA A 31 -18.98 -36.96 18.45
N ALA A 32 -19.18 -36.28 19.59
CA ALA A 32 -20.37 -35.46 19.83
C ALA A 32 -20.45 -34.28 18.84
N ALA A 33 -19.32 -33.65 18.52
CA ALA A 33 -19.27 -32.55 17.55
C ALA A 33 -19.47 -33.02 16.10
N LEU A 34 -19.06 -34.25 15.77
CA LEU A 34 -19.21 -34.84 14.44
C LEU A 34 -20.63 -35.42 14.19
N GLY A 35 -21.31 -35.84 15.26
CA GLY A 35 -22.64 -36.45 15.21
C GLY A 35 -23.66 -35.74 14.29
N PRO A 36 -23.85 -34.40 14.41
CA PRO A 36 -24.80 -33.66 13.57
C PRO A 36 -24.50 -33.72 12.06
N TYR A 37 -23.26 -34.01 11.67
CA TYR A 37 -22.81 -34.03 10.27
C TYR A 37 -22.92 -35.42 9.62
N ILE A 38 -23.19 -36.47 10.40
CA ILE A 38 -23.32 -37.86 9.91
C ILE A 38 -24.80 -38.30 9.82
N VAL A 39 -25.75 -37.50 10.34
CA VAL A 39 -27.20 -37.82 10.29
C VAL A 39 -27.70 -37.82 8.85
N ASP A 40 -28.55 -38.78 8.46
CA ASP A 40 -29.24 -38.80 7.17
C ASP A 40 -30.52 -37.94 7.25
N PRO A 41 -30.66 -36.85 6.46
CA PRO A 41 -29.79 -36.40 5.37
C PRO A 41 -28.58 -35.57 5.83
N PRO A 42 -27.37 -35.84 5.30
CA PRO A 42 -26.17 -35.16 5.74
C PRO A 42 -26.19 -33.68 5.30
N PRO A 43 -25.76 -32.75 6.18
CA PRO A 43 -25.62 -31.35 5.81
C PRO A 43 -24.55 -31.19 4.74
N ARG A 44 -24.76 -30.25 3.80
CA ARG A 44 -23.83 -30.01 2.69
C ARG A 44 -22.50 -29.38 3.11
N THR A 45 -22.39 -28.90 4.34
CA THR A 45 -21.20 -28.20 4.83
C THR A 45 -20.81 -28.63 6.24
N ILE A 46 -19.51 -28.65 6.50
CA ILE A 46 -18.90 -28.96 7.79
C ILE A 46 -17.88 -27.87 8.17
N PRO A 47 -17.78 -27.46 9.45
CA PRO A 47 -16.77 -26.51 9.88
C PRO A 47 -15.35 -27.05 9.69
N TYR A 48 -14.47 -26.25 9.09
CA TYR A 48 -13.06 -26.60 8.88
C TYR A 48 -12.35 -26.89 10.20
N ALA A 49 -12.63 -26.11 11.25
CA ALA A 49 -12.04 -26.30 12.57
C ALA A 49 -12.28 -27.71 13.12
N LEU A 50 -13.45 -28.31 12.84
CA LEU A 50 -13.77 -29.67 13.26
C LEU A 50 -12.94 -30.70 12.49
N LEU A 51 -12.87 -30.58 11.16
CA LEU A 51 -12.03 -31.43 10.31
C LEU A 51 -10.55 -31.33 10.68
N HIS A 52 -10.08 -30.13 11.01
CA HIS A 52 -8.70 -29.89 11.44
C HIS A 52 -8.37 -30.58 12.77
N ARG A 53 -9.29 -30.56 13.74
CA ARG A 53 -9.10 -31.29 15.01
C ARG A 53 -9.09 -32.80 14.79
N ILE A 54 -9.95 -33.32 13.91
CA ILE A 54 -9.97 -34.75 13.54
C ILE A 54 -8.65 -35.14 12.86
N SER A 55 -8.11 -34.31 11.96
CA SER A 55 -6.83 -34.60 11.29
C SER A 55 -5.64 -34.53 12.24
N GLN A 56 -5.62 -33.58 13.19
CA GLN A 56 -4.62 -33.52 14.26
C GLN A 56 -4.68 -34.76 15.16
N TRP A 57 -5.89 -35.17 15.55
CA TRP A 57 -6.09 -36.40 16.33
C TRP A 57 -5.61 -37.64 15.56
N ALA A 58 -5.99 -37.78 14.29
CA ALA A 58 -5.60 -38.94 13.46
C ALA A 58 -4.08 -39.07 13.28
N ARG A 59 -3.31 -37.98 13.38
CA ARG A 59 -1.84 -38.00 13.34
C ARG A 59 -1.21 -38.55 14.62
N THR A 60 -1.87 -38.36 15.76
CA THR A 60 -1.36 -38.75 17.08
C THR A 60 -1.96 -40.07 17.58
N ALA A 61 -3.15 -40.43 17.10
CA ALA A 61 -3.83 -41.66 17.45
C ALA A 61 -3.21 -42.87 16.76
N ASP A 62 -3.10 -43.97 17.50
CA ASP A 62 -2.67 -45.24 16.94
C ASP A 62 -3.87 -45.95 16.26
N LEU A 63 -4.11 -45.58 15.00
CA LEU A 63 -5.13 -46.21 14.17
C LEU A 63 -4.66 -47.61 13.79
N SER A 64 -5.03 -48.62 14.59
CA SER A 64 -4.79 -50.03 14.24
C SER A 64 -5.56 -50.40 12.97
N PRO A 65 -4.98 -51.24 12.09
CA PRO A 65 -5.62 -51.68 10.83
C PRO A 65 -7.02 -52.24 11.09
N PRO A 66 -7.99 -52.00 10.18
CA PRO A 66 -7.85 -51.82 8.74
C PRO A 66 -7.78 -50.36 8.23
N LEU A 67 -7.73 -49.36 9.12
CA LEU A 67 -7.78 -47.95 8.72
C LEU A 67 -6.39 -47.40 8.40
N GLU A 68 -6.19 -46.97 7.16
CA GLU A 68 -4.92 -46.39 6.71
C GLU A 68 -4.74 -44.97 7.27
N ARG A 69 -3.76 -44.77 8.16
CA ARG A 69 -3.44 -43.48 8.77
C ARG A 69 -3.22 -42.35 7.74
N GLY A 70 -2.67 -42.69 6.57
CA GLY A 70 -2.42 -41.76 5.48
C GLY A 70 -3.68 -41.08 4.96
N ALA A 71 -4.77 -41.85 4.80
CA ALA A 71 -6.05 -41.34 4.29
C ALA A 71 -6.65 -40.25 5.18
N TYR A 72 -6.45 -40.35 6.51
CA TYR A 72 -7.01 -39.42 7.49
C TYR A 72 -6.14 -38.19 7.73
N SER A 73 -4.84 -38.30 7.50
CA SER A 73 -3.89 -37.19 7.68
C SER A 73 -4.07 -36.06 6.66
N MET A 74 -4.71 -36.39 5.52
CA MET A 74 -4.96 -35.52 4.36
C MET A 74 -6.40 -35.03 4.23
N VAL A 75 -7.31 -35.39 5.14
CA VAL A 75 -8.73 -34.96 5.09
C VAL A 75 -8.87 -33.43 5.05
N SER A 76 -8.01 -32.70 5.77
CA SER A 76 -7.99 -31.23 5.73
C SER A 76 -7.43 -30.65 4.43
N LEU A 77 -6.67 -31.43 3.65
CA LEU A 77 -6.15 -31.04 2.34
C LEU A 77 -7.16 -31.34 1.23
N LEU A 78 -7.89 -32.46 1.32
CA LEU A 78 -9.05 -32.73 0.43
C LEU A 78 -10.14 -31.67 0.63
N ALA A 79 -10.35 -31.23 1.86
CA ALA A 79 -11.22 -30.10 2.19
C ALA A 79 -10.77 -28.75 1.61
N GLY A 80 -9.48 -28.59 1.30
CA GLY A 80 -8.88 -27.31 0.89
C GLY A 80 -8.92 -27.01 -0.61
N THR A 81 -9.24 -27.99 -1.46
CA THR A 81 -9.26 -27.80 -2.93
C THR A 81 -10.60 -27.31 -3.46
N THR A 82 -11.68 -27.49 -2.69
CA THR A 82 -13.01 -26.95 -2.99
C THR A 82 -13.32 -25.86 -1.97
N THR A 83 -12.71 -24.69 -2.14
CA THR A 83 -13.03 -23.52 -1.32
C THR A 83 -14.52 -23.23 -1.38
N SER A 84 -15.09 -22.91 -0.22
CA SER A 84 -16.52 -22.75 0.04
C SER A 84 -17.28 -22.14 -1.15
N PRO A 85 -18.33 -22.80 -1.69
CA PRO A 85 -19.14 -22.23 -2.77
C PRO A 85 -19.85 -20.94 -2.35
N GLU A 86 -19.94 -20.65 -1.04
CA GLU A 86 -20.49 -19.40 -0.50
C GLU A 86 -19.42 -18.36 -0.11
N SER A 87 -18.14 -18.68 -0.28
CA SER A 87 -17.08 -17.67 -0.23
C SER A 87 -17.33 -16.71 -1.38
N LYS A 88 -17.99 -15.59 -1.09
CA LYS A 88 -18.05 -14.44 -1.98
C LYS A 88 -16.61 -14.04 -2.27
N LEU A 89 -16.05 -14.56 -3.37
CA LEU A 89 -14.80 -14.07 -3.94
C LEU A 89 -14.96 -12.56 -3.97
N GLY A 90 -14.12 -11.86 -3.20
CA GLY A 90 -14.22 -10.41 -3.07
C GLY A 90 -14.30 -9.79 -4.46
N LYS A 91 -15.01 -8.66 -4.59
CA LYS A 91 -15.13 -7.98 -5.89
C LYS A 91 -13.73 -7.81 -6.46
N TYR A 92 -13.48 -8.45 -7.61
CA TYR A 92 -12.22 -8.29 -8.33
C TYR A 92 -12.06 -6.81 -8.65
N VAL A 93 -11.03 -6.19 -8.08
CA VAL A 93 -10.65 -4.81 -8.42
C VAL A 93 -9.55 -4.94 -9.47
N PRO A 94 -9.81 -4.61 -10.74
CA PRO A 94 -8.79 -4.66 -11.76
C PRO A 94 -7.65 -3.70 -11.41
N PRO A 95 -6.39 -4.04 -11.78
CA PRO A 95 -5.28 -3.12 -11.62
C PRO A 95 -5.56 -1.83 -12.40
N LEU A 96 -5.28 -0.67 -11.79
CA LEU A 96 -5.48 0.63 -12.43
C LEU A 96 -4.69 0.70 -13.75
N PRO A 97 -5.25 1.31 -14.80
CA PRO A 97 -4.53 1.53 -16.05
C PRO A 97 -3.25 2.37 -15.79
N PRO A 98 -2.19 2.16 -16.59
CA PRO A 98 -0.88 2.76 -16.34
C PRO A 98 -0.92 4.30 -16.32
N ASP A 99 -1.83 4.90 -17.10
CA ASP A 99 -2.01 6.35 -17.18
C ASP A 99 -2.55 6.95 -15.86
N GLU A 100 -3.49 6.26 -15.21
CA GLU A 100 -4.05 6.70 -13.93
C GLU A 100 -3.05 6.49 -12.79
N ALA A 101 -2.33 5.38 -12.81
CA ALA A 101 -1.27 5.10 -11.85
C ALA A 101 -0.15 6.17 -11.90
N ALA A 102 0.26 6.58 -13.11
CA ALA A 102 1.25 7.64 -13.29
C ALA A 102 0.73 9.00 -12.79
N ALA A 103 -0.53 9.34 -13.08
CA ALA A 103 -1.15 10.57 -12.59
C ALA A 103 -1.23 10.61 -11.06
N GLN A 104 -1.51 9.46 -10.42
CA GLN A 104 -1.55 9.34 -8.97
C GLN A 104 -0.17 9.53 -8.35
N GLN A 105 0.88 8.91 -8.91
CA GLN A 105 2.25 9.12 -8.45
C GLN A 105 2.70 10.59 -8.53
N VAL A 106 2.30 11.32 -9.58
CA VAL A 106 2.62 12.75 -9.68
C VAL A 106 1.90 13.57 -8.60
N ARG A 107 0.65 13.22 -8.27
CA ARG A 107 -0.09 13.86 -7.18
C ARG A 107 0.56 13.56 -5.82
N ASP A 108 0.94 12.32 -5.59
CA ASP A 108 1.58 11.89 -4.36
C ASP A 108 2.90 12.61 -4.13
N ARG A 109 3.75 12.71 -5.18
CA ARG A 109 5.00 13.48 -5.10
C ARG A 109 4.77 14.95 -4.75
N LYS A 110 3.76 15.58 -5.34
CA LYS A 110 3.39 16.99 -5.05
C LYS A 110 2.87 17.16 -3.62
N ALA A 111 2.08 16.21 -3.13
CA ALA A 111 1.58 16.22 -1.76
C ALA A 111 2.72 16.07 -0.75
N ILE A 112 3.67 15.16 -1.02
CA ILE A 112 4.85 14.94 -0.20
C ILE A 112 5.72 16.21 -0.17
N THR A 113 6.01 16.82 -1.32
CA THR A 113 6.83 18.04 -1.36
C THR A 113 6.15 19.22 -0.67
N ALA A 114 4.83 19.35 -0.81
CA ALA A 114 4.07 20.37 -0.08
C ALA A 114 4.14 20.17 1.44
N LEU A 115 4.05 18.91 1.91
CA LEU A 115 4.18 18.58 3.33
C LEU A 115 5.56 18.95 3.89
N PHE A 116 6.64 18.63 3.15
CA PHE A 116 7.99 19.00 3.54
C PHE A 116 8.19 20.51 3.57
N ASN A 117 7.64 21.25 2.60
CA ASN A 117 7.72 22.71 2.59
C ASN A 117 7.01 23.33 3.80
N ALA A 118 5.80 22.84 4.12
CA ALA A 118 5.07 23.29 5.29
C ALA A 118 5.82 22.98 6.60
N LEU A 119 6.40 21.78 6.72
CA LEU A 119 7.17 21.37 7.91
C LEU A 119 8.42 22.24 8.10
N LEU A 120 9.15 22.52 7.01
CA LEU A 120 10.33 23.38 7.03
C LEU A 120 9.97 24.83 7.34
N SER A 121 8.84 25.33 6.83
CA SER A 121 8.33 26.68 7.12
C SER A 121 7.98 26.85 8.61
N VAL A 122 7.20 25.92 9.18
CA VAL A 122 6.81 25.94 10.60
C VAL A 122 8.04 25.78 11.51
N GLY A 123 8.88 24.78 11.22
CA GLY A 123 10.08 24.50 12.00
C GLY A 123 11.09 25.65 11.92
N GLY A 124 11.32 26.19 10.72
CA GLY A 124 12.22 27.32 10.50
C GLY A 124 11.75 28.59 11.21
N ALA A 125 10.45 28.90 11.16
CA ALA A 125 9.88 30.06 11.86
C ALA A 125 9.97 29.91 13.38
N ALA A 126 9.64 28.73 13.92
CA ALA A 126 9.75 28.46 15.36
C ALA A 126 11.20 28.52 15.84
N PHE A 127 12.14 27.95 15.07
CA PHE A 127 13.57 27.98 15.39
C PHE A 127 14.13 29.41 15.33
N ALA A 128 13.78 30.19 14.30
CA ALA A 128 14.18 31.59 14.19
C ALA A 128 13.63 32.44 15.34
N ALA A 129 12.35 32.22 15.72
CA ALA A 129 11.73 32.89 16.86
C ALA A 129 12.43 32.54 18.18
N TRP A 130 12.77 31.27 18.39
CA TRP A 130 13.54 30.83 19.55
C TRP A 130 14.93 31.47 19.60
N TRP A 131 15.64 31.50 18.47
CA TRP A 131 16.96 32.11 18.35
C TRP A 131 16.94 33.63 18.61
N ALA A 132 15.94 34.34 18.09
CA ALA A 132 15.75 35.76 18.36
C ALA A 132 15.42 36.03 19.84
N ALA A 133 14.63 35.16 20.47
CA ALA A 133 14.31 35.23 21.89
C ALA A 133 15.52 34.90 22.79
N ASP A 134 16.51 34.17 22.26
CA ASP A 134 17.78 33.94 22.96
C ASP A 134 18.58 35.25 23.14
N LYS A 135 18.63 36.07 22.09
CA LYS A 135 19.38 37.34 22.09
C LYS A 135 18.80 38.43 22.98
N THR A 136 17.51 38.35 23.32
CA THR A 136 16.81 39.35 24.15
C THR A 136 16.91 39.09 25.66
N GLY A 137 17.58 38.02 26.09
CA GLY A 137 17.79 37.72 27.52
C GLY A 137 16.53 37.26 28.27
N TRP A 138 15.48 36.83 27.56
CA TRP A 138 14.27 36.31 28.19
C TRP A 138 14.53 35.00 28.94
N ARG A 139 13.75 34.74 30.01
CA ARG A 139 13.76 33.43 30.69
C ARG A 139 13.35 32.32 29.70
N ASN A 140 13.95 31.15 29.82
CA ASN A 140 13.73 30.02 28.91
C ASN A 140 12.24 29.66 28.73
N GLU A 141 11.43 29.80 29.79
CA GLU A 141 9.97 29.60 29.76
C GLU A 141 9.30 30.46 28.66
N TRP A 142 9.61 31.75 28.60
CA TRP A 142 9.03 32.68 27.64
C TRP A 142 9.51 32.45 26.21
N ARG A 143 10.74 31.96 26.03
CA ARG A 143 11.29 31.61 24.71
C ARG A 143 10.53 30.45 24.07
N VAL A 144 10.24 29.42 24.87
CA VAL A 144 9.49 28.24 24.40
C VAL A 144 8.05 28.63 24.09
N LEU A 145 7.39 29.40 24.95
CA LEU A 145 6.03 29.87 24.71
C LEU A 145 5.93 30.73 23.44
N PHE A 146 6.89 31.62 23.21
CA PHE A 146 6.93 32.44 22.00
C PHE A 146 7.15 31.62 20.73
N ALA A 147 8.10 30.68 20.74
CA ALA A 147 8.35 29.79 19.61
C ALA A 147 7.13 28.89 19.29
N LEU A 148 6.45 28.38 20.33
CA LEU A 148 5.23 27.58 20.17
C LEU A 148 4.09 28.43 19.61
N ALA A 149 3.91 29.66 20.08
CA ALA A 149 2.89 30.58 19.56
C ALA A 149 3.11 30.89 18.07
N VAL A 150 4.35 31.24 17.69
CA VAL A 150 4.71 31.50 16.28
C VAL A 150 4.50 30.24 15.43
N GLY A 151 4.99 29.08 15.88
CA GLY A 151 4.79 27.81 15.19
C GLY A 151 3.31 27.47 14.99
N THR A 152 2.47 27.74 15.99
CA THR A 152 1.02 27.51 15.92
C THR A 152 0.35 28.42 14.87
N ILE A 153 0.70 29.70 14.83
CA ILE A 153 0.17 30.65 13.84
C ILE A 153 0.55 30.23 12.43
N VAL A 154 1.81 29.85 12.21
CA VAL A 154 2.29 29.39 10.89
C VAL A 154 1.60 28.09 10.49
N ALA A 155 1.45 27.13 11.41
CA ALA A 155 0.75 25.87 11.15
C ALA A 155 -0.72 26.09 10.77
N LEU A 156 -1.41 27.03 11.44
CA LEU A 156 -2.79 27.40 11.07
C LEU A 156 -2.85 28.07 9.69
N SER A 157 -1.90 28.95 9.36
CA SER A 157 -1.80 29.58 8.04
C SER A 157 -1.60 28.55 6.92
N GLU A 158 -0.68 27.61 7.12
CA GLU A 158 -0.45 26.50 6.18
C GLU A 158 -1.67 25.57 6.07
N ALA A 159 -2.37 25.29 7.17
CA ALA A 159 -3.59 24.47 7.15
C ALA A 159 -4.70 25.13 6.33
N VAL A 160 -4.91 26.44 6.48
CA VAL A 160 -5.88 27.18 5.66
C VAL A 160 -5.48 27.16 4.19
N LEU A 161 -4.20 27.38 3.88
CA LEU A 161 -3.69 27.33 2.52
C LEU A 161 -3.88 25.93 1.89
N TYR A 162 -3.65 24.88 2.67
CA TYR A 162 -3.90 23.51 2.26
C TYR A 162 -5.38 23.25 1.97
N ILE A 163 -6.29 23.72 2.82
CA ILE A 163 -7.74 23.60 2.60
C ILE A 163 -8.15 24.31 1.30
N ILE A 164 -7.61 25.50 1.03
CA ILE A 164 -7.87 26.23 -0.23
C ILE A 164 -7.33 25.45 -1.42
N TRP A 165 -6.12 24.91 -1.33
CA TRP A 165 -5.55 24.09 -2.40
C TRP A 165 -6.36 22.81 -2.65
N GLN A 166 -6.73 22.10 -1.58
CA GLN A 166 -7.54 20.90 -1.64
C GLN A 166 -8.91 21.19 -2.25
N SER A 167 -9.59 22.26 -1.82
CA SER A 167 -10.90 22.65 -2.38
C SER A 167 -10.82 22.98 -3.88
N ARG A 168 -9.72 23.57 -4.35
CA ARG A 168 -9.47 23.78 -5.79
C ARG A 168 -9.13 22.48 -6.52
N ALA A 169 -8.41 21.56 -5.89
CA ALA A 169 -8.05 20.27 -6.46
C ALA A 169 -9.29 19.36 -6.61
N THR A 170 -10.20 19.38 -5.63
CA THR A 170 -11.48 18.63 -5.67
C THR A 170 -12.59 19.37 -6.43
N GLY A 171 -12.48 20.70 -6.55
CA GLY A 171 -13.45 21.59 -7.19
C GLY A 171 -13.43 21.59 -8.72
N LYS A 172 -12.69 20.68 -9.36
CA LYS A 172 -12.94 20.35 -10.77
C LYS A 172 -14.27 19.61 -10.86
N LEU A 173 -15.33 20.41 -10.89
CA LEU A 173 -16.63 20.05 -11.43
C LEU A 173 -16.43 19.14 -12.65
N LYS A 174 -17.23 18.07 -12.73
CA LYS A 174 -17.36 17.19 -13.89
C LYS A 174 -17.08 18.00 -15.16
N PRO A 175 -16.12 17.61 -16.02
CA PRO A 175 -16.16 18.12 -17.38
C PRO A 175 -17.57 17.79 -17.87
N LEU A 176 -18.37 18.83 -18.12
CA LEU A 176 -19.56 18.67 -18.95
C LEU A 176 -19.05 17.94 -20.19
N ASP A 177 -19.71 16.83 -20.50
CA ASP A 177 -19.49 15.93 -21.63
C ASP A 177 -19.71 16.68 -22.95
N LEU A 178 -18.92 17.73 -23.19
CA LEU A 178 -18.78 18.34 -24.48
C LEU A 178 -17.85 17.41 -25.23
N GLU A 179 -18.48 16.60 -26.07
CA GLU A 179 -17.86 15.66 -27.02
C GLU A 179 -16.43 16.09 -27.39
N PRO A 180 -15.45 15.18 -27.31
CA PRO A 180 -14.15 15.44 -27.86
C PRO A 180 -14.31 15.55 -29.39
N ARG A 181 -14.46 16.79 -29.87
CA ARG A 181 -14.37 17.12 -31.30
C ARG A 181 -12.97 16.73 -31.76
N ARG A 182 -12.86 15.48 -32.20
CA ARG A 182 -11.71 14.89 -32.89
C ARG A 182 -11.24 15.91 -33.93
N LYS A 183 -10.10 16.54 -33.70
CA LYS A 183 -9.35 17.17 -34.78
C LYS A 183 -8.70 16.01 -35.55
N PRO A 184 -9.05 15.78 -36.82
CA PRO A 184 -8.43 14.72 -37.60
C PRO A 184 -6.95 15.05 -37.79
N ALA A 185 -6.15 13.99 -37.69
CA ALA A 185 -4.73 13.96 -37.98
C ALA A 185 -4.42 14.67 -39.29
N ARG A 186 -3.59 15.72 -39.23
CA ARG A 186 -2.89 16.19 -40.42
C ARG A 186 -1.49 15.60 -40.40
N HIS A 187 -1.38 14.51 -41.15
CA HIS A 187 -0.17 13.96 -41.72
C HIS A 187 0.71 15.09 -42.31
N LYS A 188 1.96 15.18 -41.88
CA LYS A 188 3.08 15.55 -42.77
C LYS A 188 4.33 14.81 -42.30
N ARG A 189 4.67 13.73 -43.01
CA ARG A 189 6.03 13.15 -42.99
C ARG A 189 6.95 14.15 -43.71
N VAL A 190 8.00 14.65 -43.04
CA VAL A 190 9.42 14.22 -43.02
C VAL A 190 10.20 14.58 -44.30
N ASP A 191 11.43 15.09 -44.07
CA ASP A 191 12.63 15.37 -44.91
C ASP A 191 12.97 16.87 -44.88
N ALA A 192 14.13 17.38 -44.45
CA ALA A 192 15.42 16.86 -43.99
C ALA A 192 16.10 17.98 -43.12
N PRO A 193 17.34 17.81 -42.62
CA PRO A 193 17.91 18.64 -41.55
C PRO A 193 18.61 19.89 -42.09
N ASP A 194 18.34 21.05 -41.49
CA ASP A 194 19.20 22.23 -41.63
C ASP A 194 19.54 22.81 -40.25
N GLU A 195 20.85 22.85 -40.05
CA GLU A 195 21.67 23.59 -39.11
C GLU A 195 20.97 24.68 -38.27
N VAL A 196 21.08 24.56 -36.95
CA VAL A 196 21.09 25.73 -36.06
C VAL A 196 22.33 25.64 -35.18
N SER A 197 23.34 26.38 -35.62
CA SER A 197 24.04 27.39 -34.83
C SER A 197 24.21 27.06 -33.34
N ILE A 198 25.27 26.31 -33.07
CA ILE A 198 25.92 26.30 -31.77
C ILE A 198 26.58 27.68 -31.62
N ASP A 199 25.93 28.59 -30.90
CA ASP A 199 26.55 29.81 -30.37
C ASP A 199 27.37 29.39 -29.13
N GLU A 200 28.49 28.73 -29.39
CA GLU A 200 29.50 28.37 -28.41
C GLU A 200 30.59 29.44 -28.48
N GLN A 201 30.43 30.41 -27.59
CA GLN A 201 31.42 31.44 -27.31
C GLN A 201 32.72 30.76 -26.84
N PRO A 202 33.83 30.89 -27.60
CA PRO A 202 35.08 30.23 -27.24
C PRO A 202 35.81 30.94 -26.09
N PRO A 203 36.53 30.21 -25.23
CA PRO A 203 37.41 30.79 -24.23
C PRO A 203 38.66 31.40 -24.91
N PRO A 204 39.11 32.60 -24.50
CA PRO A 204 40.37 33.15 -24.99
C PRO A 204 41.55 32.43 -24.31
N SER A 205 42.10 31.43 -24.99
CA SER A 205 43.47 30.95 -24.77
C SER A 205 44.42 31.79 -25.63
N GLY A 206 45.06 32.77 -25.00
CA GLY A 206 46.09 33.60 -25.61
C GLY A 206 47.25 33.78 -24.65
N ASP A 207 48.34 33.07 -24.94
CA ASP A 207 49.66 33.20 -24.35
C ASP A 207 50.10 34.66 -24.16
N LEU A 208 50.40 35.04 -22.90
CA LEU A 208 51.21 36.21 -22.58
C LEU A 208 52.32 35.84 -21.60
N ARG A 209 53.13 34.86 -22.02
CA ARG A 209 54.49 34.64 -21.51
C ARG A 209 55.44 35.49 -22.36
N LYS A 210 55.76 36.71 -21.90
CA LYS A 210 57.03 37.45 -22.14
C LYS A 210 56.87 38.91 -21.69
N ARG A 211 57.46 39.25 -20.54
CA ARG A 211 58.30 40.45 -20.30
C ARG A 211 58.68 40.52 -18.82
N ILE A 212 59.65 39.68 -18.46
CA ILE A 212 60.68 40.06 -17.50
C ILE A 212 61.82 40.65 -18.35
N THR A 213 62.52 41.65 -17.80
CA THR A 213 63.63 42.47 -18.33
C THR A 213 63.24 43.77 -19.04
N GLN A 214 63.16 44.88 -18.30
CA GLN A 214 64.05 46.05 -18.47
C GLN A 214 63.72 47.19 -17.48
N LYS A 215 64.78 47.88 -17.03
CA LYS A 215 64.87 49.09 -16.18
C LYS A 215 64.73 48.85 -14.67
N GLU A 216 65.79 48.76 -13.87
CA GLU A 216 66.97 49.66 -13.69
C GLU A 216 66.58 51.10 -13.32
N ASP A 217 66.98 51.44 -12.08
CA ASP A 217 67.46 52.71 -11.53
C ASP A 217 66.52 53.92 -11.41
N SER A 218 66.08 54.19 -10.18
CA SER A 218 66.41 55.42 -9.40
C SER A 218 65.91 55.30 -7.96
#